data_AF-A0A7C6DZ90-F1
#
_entry.id   AF-A0A7C6DZ90-F1
#
_cell.length_a   1.000
_cell.length_b   1.000
_cell.length_c   1.000
_cell.angle_alpha   90.00
_cell.angle_beta   90.00
_cell.angle_gamma   90.00
#
_symmetry.space_group_name_H-M   'P 1'
#
loop_
_entity.id
_entity.type
_entity.pdbx_description
1 polymer ?
#
loop_
_entity_poly.entity_id
_entity_poly.type
_entity_poly.pdbx_seq_one_letter_code
_entity_poly.pdbx_strand_id
1 'polypeptide(L)'
;MPLLTAFIVMPLLRETFLLFLLNLLDAILTIIWVRSGVADEGNVLMARLLEVGDSTFLGAKIAIGTFAALVLLRWGNRRLARYGVAVALAVYVSVMGIHLMTYLTAAGYLASDASAVLRDSIHFLQTGI
;
A
#
# COMPACT_ATOMS: atom_id res chain seq x y z
N MET A 1 -32.44 -8.13 -30.27
CA MET A 1 -32.17 -8.78 -28.96
C MET A 1 -31.14 -7.95 -28.18
N PRO A 2 -31.55 -6.93 -27.38
CA PRO A 2 -30.64 -6.06 -26.63
C PRO A 2 -30.38 -6.56 -25.19
N LEU A 3 -30.62 -7.83 -24.89
CA LEU A 3 -30.37 -8.41 -23.55
C LEU A 3 -28.87 -8.56 -23.22
N LEU A 4 -28.00 -8.59 -24.23
CA LEU A 4 -26.53 -8.58 -24.05
C LEU A 4 -25.98 -7.21 -23.61
N THR A 5 -26.74 -6.13 -23.82
CA THR A 5 -26.36 -4.77 -23.37
C THR A 5 -26.47 -4.60 -21.84
N ALA A 6 -27.19 -5.50 -21.15
CA ALA A 6 -27.35 -5.47 -19.69
C ALA A 6 -26.19 -6.13 -18.92
N PHE A 7 -25.29 -6.87 -19.59
CA PHE A 7 -24.22 -7.61 -18.90
C PHE A 7 -23.01 -6.74 -18.47
N ILE A 8 -22.94 -5.47 -18.89
CA ILE A 8 -21.82 -4.57 -18.54
C ILE A 8 -22.32 -3.16 -18.19
N VAL A 9 -23.40 -3.06 -17.42
CA VAL A 9 -23.66 -1.85 -16.61
C VAL A 9 -23.47 -2.25 -15.16
N MET A 10 -22.25 -2.63 -14.80
CA MET A 10 -21.83 -2.60 -13.41
C MET A 10 -21.06 -1.29 -13.24
N PRO A 11 -21.59 -0.29 -12.50
CA PRO A 11 -20.73 0.80 -12.06
C PRO A 11 -19.52 0.15 -11.36
N LEU A 12 -18.32 0.67 -11.59
CA LEU A 12 -17.05 0.18 -11.03
C LEU A 12 -17.00 0.32 -9.48
N LEU A 13 -18.15 0.29 -8.82
CA LEU A 13 -18.35 0.58 -7.41
C LEU A 13 -17.54 -0.35 -6.53
N ARG A 14 -17.57 -1.66 -6.79
CA ARG A 14 -16.81 -2.63 -5.99
C ARG A 14 -15.31 -2.41 -6.15
N GLU A 15 -14.82 -2.31 -7.37
CA GLU A 15 -13.40 -2.12 -7.68
C GLU A 15 -12.89 -0.79 -7.14
N THR A 16 -13.69 0.27 -7.30
CA THR A 16 -13.38 1.61 -6.81
C THR A 16 -13.40 1.67 -5.29
N PHE A 17 -14.38 1.03 -4.65
CA PHE A 17 -14.47 0.95 -3.20
C PHE A 17 -13.29 0.16 -2.61
N LEU A 18 -12.94 -0.97 -3.24
CA LEU A 18 -11.77 -1.75 -2.87
C LEU A 18 -10.48 -0.93 -3.03
N LEU A 19 -10.32 -0.22 -4.15
CA LEU A 19 -9.17 0.66 -4.39
C LEU A 19 -9.08 1.76 -3.33
N PHE A 20 -10.20 2.37 -2.96
CA PHE A 20 -10.26 3.37 -1.90
C PHE A 20 -9.86 2.78 -0.55
N LEU A 21 -10.35 1.58 -0.21
CA LEU A 21 -10.01 0.92 1.04
C LEU A 21 -8.53 0.52 1.10
N LEU A 22 -7.95 0.05 -0.02
CA LEU A 22 -6.52 -0.23 -0.11
C LEU A 22 -5.68 1.05 0.03
N ASN A 23 -6.11 2.17 -0.54
CA ASN A 23 -5.48 3.48 -0.33
C ASN A 23 -5.55 3.96 1.14
N LEU A 24 -6.66 3.68 1.83
CA LEU A 24 -6.80 4.01 3.24
C LEU A 24 -5.92 3.12 4.12
N LEU A 25 -5.88 1.82 3.83
CA LEU A 25 -5.04 0.86 4.52
C LEU A 25 -3.56 1.19 4.35
N ASP A 26 -3.13 1.52 3.12
CA ASP A 26 -1.79 2.03 2.80
C ASP A 26 -1.43 3.23 3.67
N ALA A 27 -2.32 4.22 3.80
CA ALA A 27 -2.07 5.37 4.65
C ALA A 27 -1.86 5.00 6.14
N ILE A 28 -2.71 4.13 6.68
CA ILE A 28 -2.61 3.68 8.08
C ILE A 28 -1.30 2.93 8.30
N LEU A 29 -0.96 2.01 7.39
CA LEU A 29 0.26 1.22 7.47
C LEU A 29 1.50 2.11 7.37
N THR A 30 1.55 3.06 6.43
CA THR A 30 2.65 4.03 6.37
C THR A 30 2.82 4.78 7.70
N ILE A 31 1.73 5.30 8.28
CA ILE A 31 1.82 6.02 9.57
C ILE A 31 2.45 5.09 10.62
N ILE A 32 1.97 3.84 10.72
CA ILE A 32 2.52 2.87 11.68
C ILE A 32 4.02 2.64 11.42
N TRP A 33 4.44 2.41 10.18
CA TRP A 33 5.84 2.11 9.85
C TRP A 33 6.78 3.30 10.07
N VAL A 34 6.38 4.49 9.65
CA VAL A 34 7.19 5.69 9.81
C VAL A 34 7.28 6.09 11.27
N ARG A 35 6.15 6.06 12.01
CA ARG A 35 6.15 6.45 13.43
C ARG A 35 6.82 5.43 14.34
N SER A 36 6.88 4.16 13.94
CA SER A 36 7.65 3.13 14.65
C SER A 36 9.13 3.09 14.25
N GLY A 37 9.57 3.90 13.28
CA GLY A 37 10.95 3.92 12.79
C GLY A 37 11.34 2.68 11.98
N VAL A 38 10.35 1.91 11.49
CA VAL A 38 10.56 0.68 10.72
C VAL A 38 10.92 0.98 9.27
N ALA A 39 10.35 2.03 8.68
CA ALA A 39 10.59 2.44 7.30
C ALA A 39 10.32 3.93 7.11
N ASP A 40 10.90 4.53 6.07
CA ASP A 40 10.61 5.90 5.64
C ASP A 40 9.52 5.93 4.55
N GLU A 41 8.80 7.05 4.43
CA GLU A 41 7.84 7.28 3.34
C GLU A 41 8.59 7.59 2.04
N GLY A 42 8.43 6.71 1.04
CA GLY A 42 9.16 6.81 -0.24
C GLY A 42 8.69 7.96 -1.13
N ASN A 43 7.45 8.42 -0.99
CA ASN A 43 6.95 9.58 -1.74
C ASN A 43 7.32 10.88 -1.01
N VAL A 44 8.28 11.63 -1.56
CA VAL A 44 8.79 12.89 -0.97
C VAL A 44 7.67 13.87 -0.61
N LEU A 45 6.64 14.03 -1.46
CA LEU A 45 5.53 14.93 -1.16
C LEU A 45 4.74 14.44 0.06
N MET A 46 4.44 13.14 0.11
CA MET A 46 3.72 12.55 1.22
C MET A 46 4.54 12.55 2.52
N ALA A 47 5.86 12.35 2.42
CA ALA A 47 6.78 12.46 3.56
C ALA A 47 6.70 13.87 4.18
N ARG A 48 6.69 14.93 3.36
CA ARG A 48 6.48 16.30 3.86
C ARG A 48 5.13 16.50 4.53
N LEU A 49 4.06 15.93 3.98
CA LEU A 49 2.74 16.02 4.63
C LEU A 49 2.72 15.27 5.97
N LEU A 50 3.42 14.14 6.06
CA LEU A 50 3.55 13.36 7.28
C LEU A 50 4.43 14.08 8.32
N GLU A 51 5.46 14.82 7.90
CA GLU A 51 6.23 15.71 8.79
C GLU A 51 5.34 16.81 9.41
N VAL A 52 4.36 17.34 8.67
CA VAL A 52 3.38 18.30 9.23
C VAL A 52 2.46 17.63 10.24
N GLY A 53 1.99 16.41 9.95
CA GLY A 53 1.23 15.60 10.89
C GLY A 53 0.45 14.46 10.25
N ASP A 54 0.09 13.47 11.07
CA ASP A 54 -0.63 12.26 10.63
C ASP A 54 -1.99 12.60 10.00
N SER A 55 -2.70 13.57 10.57
CA SER A 55 -4.00 14.03 10.06
C SER A 55 -3.88 14.74 8.71
N THR A 56 -2.80 15.48 8.47
CA THR A 56 -2.53 16.14 7.18
C THR A 56 -2.24 15.11 6.09
N PHE A 57 -1.40 14.13 6.39
CA PHE A 57 -1.12 13.01 5.48
C PHE A 57 -2.39 12.18 5.18
N LEU A 58 -3.12 11.77 6.22
CA LEU A 58 -4.35 10.99 6.08
C LEU A 58 -5.43 11.77 5.32
N GLY A 59 -5.58 13.06 5.63
CA GLY A 59 -6.51 13.96 4.95
C GLY A 59 -6.21 14.06 3.45
N ALA A 60 -4.94 14.16 3.07
CA ALA A 60 -4.54 14.17 1.65
C ALA A 60 -4.86 12.83 0.96
N LYS A 61 -4.57 11.70 1.60
CA LYS A 61 -4.91 10.36 1.08
C LYS A 61 -6.42 10.18 0.90
N ILE A 62 -7.23 10.66 1.85
CA ILE A 62 -8.70 10.62 1.74
C ILE A 62 -9.20 11.53 0.62
N ALA A 63 -8.66 12.75 0.50
CA ALA A 63 -9.05 13.70 -0.53
C ALA A 63 -8.74 13.16 -1.94
N ILE A 64 -7.51 12.69 -2.16
CA ILE A 64 -7.08 12.10 -3.44
C ILE A 64 -7.84 10.81 -3.73
N GLY A 65 -7.99 9.92 -2.75
CA GLY A 65 -8.73 8.67 -2.89
C GLY A 65 -10.19 8.90 -3.24
N THR A 66 -10.86 9.83 -2.56
CA THR A 66 -12.25 10.21 -2.85
C THR A 66 -12.37 10.82 -4.24
N PHE A 67 -11.45 11.71 -4.62
CA PHE A 67 -11.44 12.30 -5.96
C PHE A 67 -11.31 11.23 -7.05
N ALA A 68 -10.34 10.32 -6.91
CA ALA A 68 -10.16 9.20 -7.83
C ALA A 68 -11.43 8.32 -7.89
N ALA A 69 -12.05 8.05 -6.74
CA ALA A 69 -13.28 7.28 -6.68
C ALA A 69 -14.44 7.95 -7.43
N LEU A 70 -14.64 9.25 -7.22
CA LEU A 70 -15.67 10.02 -7.94
C LEU A 70 -15.45 10.00 -9.45
N VAL A 71 -14.19 10.17 -9.91
CA VAL A 71 -13.83 10.09 -11.33
C VAL A 71 -14.15 8.70 -11.91
N LEU A 72 -13.74 7.63 -11.23
CA LEU A 72 -13.97 6.27 -11.69
C LEU A 72 -15.46 5.90 -11.70
N LEU A 73 -16.24 6.36 -10.72
CA LEU A 73 -17.69 6.16 -10.71
C LEU A 73 -18.37 6.96 -11.82
N ARG A 74 -17.95 8.20 -12.05
CA ARG A 74 -18.53 9.10 -13.07
C ARG A 74 -18.29 8.63 -14.50
N TRP A 75 -17.13 8.05 -14.77
CA TRP A 75 -16.70 7.61 -16.11
C TRP A 75 -16.46 6.10 -16.22
N GLY A 76 -16.98 5.30 -15.29
CA GLY A 76 -16.77 3.85 -15.26
C GLY A 76 -17.30 3.08 -16.47
N ASN A 77 -18.17 3.71 -17.27
CA ASN A 77 -18.63 3.17 -18.55
C ASN A 77 -17.57 3.22 -19.66
N ARG A 78 -16.47 3.97 -19.48
CA ARG A 78 -15.38 4.06 -20.46
C ARG A 78 -14.42 2.90 -20.27
N ARG A 79 -13.98 2.28 -21.37
CA ARG A 79 -12.97 1.20 -21.35
C ARG A 79 -11.70 1.62 -20.59
N LEU A 80 -11.27 2.88 -20.74
CA LEU A 80 -10.11 3.41 -20.05
C LEU A 80 -10.27 3.37 -18.52
N ALA A 81 -11.43 3.70 -17.97
CA ALA A 81 -11.67 3.62 -16.52
C ALA A 81 -11.62 2.17 -16.01
N ARG A 82 -12.13 1.21 -16.81
CA ARG A 82 -12.11 -0.22 -16.47
C ARG A 82 -10.68 -0.78 -16.45
N TYR A 83 -9.86 -0.45 -17.45
CA TYR A 83 -8.45 -0.84 -17.45
C TYR A 83 -7.67 -0.10 -16.36
N GLY A 84 -7.92 1.19 -16.18
CA GLY A 84 -7.28 2.01 -15.17
C GLY A 84 -7.49 1.48 -13.75
N VAL A 85 -8.74 1.13 -13.38
CA VAL A 85 -9.01 0.57 -12.05
C VAL A 85 -8.37 -0.81 -11.86
N ALA A 86 -8.33 -1.64 -12.89
CA ALA A 86 -7.67 -2.95 -12.82
C ALA A 86 -6.15 -2.81 -12.59
N VAL A 87 -5.50 -1.91 -13.33
CA VAL A 87 -4.07 -1.61 -13.16
C VAL A 87 -3.82 -1.01 -11.77
N ALA A 88 -4.64 -0.06 -11.34
CA ALA A 88 -4.51 0.56 -10.02
C ALA A 88 -4.65 -0.47 -8.89
N LEU A 89 -5.62 -1.38 -8.98
CA LEU A 89 -5.78 -2.47 -8.02
C LEU A 89 -4.57 -3.40 -8.01
N ALA A 90 -4.02 -3.76 -9.17
CA ALA A 90 -2.81 -4.58 -9.24
C ALA A 90 -1.62 -3.91 -8.53
N VAL A 91 -1.41 -2.61 -8.78
CA VAL A 91 -0.38 -1.82 -8.09
C VAL A 91 -0.61 -1.80 -6.58
N TYR A 92 -1.85 -1.54 -6.13
CA TYR A 92 -2.17 -1.51 -4.71
C TYR A 92 -1.97 -2.86 -4.02
N VAL A 93 -2.33 -3.97 -4.67
CA VAL A 93 -2.03 -5.31 -4.16
C VAL A 93 -0.53 -5.53 -4.02
N SER A 94 0.27 -5.09 -4.99
CA SER A 94 1.74 -5.15 -4.88
C SER A 94 2.27 -4.31 -3.71
N VAL A 95 1.73 -3.11 -3.49
CA VAL A 95 2.09 -2.25 -2.34
C VAL A 95 1.70 -2.90 -1.02
N MET A 96 0.55 -3.56 -0.92
CA MET A 96 0.19 -4.34 0.27
C MET A 96 1.16 -5.50 0.53
N GLY A 97 1.65 -6.14 -0.54
CA GLY A 97 2.73 -7.11 -0.45
C GLY A 97 4.00 -6.52 0.15
N ILE A 98 4.39 -5.30 -0.25
CA ILE A 98 5.54 -4.59 0.32
C ILE A 98 5.32 -4.34 1.81
N HIS A 99 4.15 -3.83 2.24
CA HIS A 99 3.88 -3.64 3.67
C HIS A 99 3.94 -4.94 4.48
N LEU A 100 3.45 -6.05 3.90
CA LEU A 100 3.56 -7.36 4.54
C LEU A 100 5.02 -7.77 4.71
N MET A 101 5.85 -7.59 3.67
CA MET A 101 7.29 -7.90 3.76
C MET A 101 8.01 -6.99 4.77
N THR A 102 7.67 -5.70 4.81
CA THR A 102 8.17 -4.76 5.82
C THR A 102 7.81 -5.24 7.23
N TYR A 103 6.57 -5.66 7.46
CA TYR A 103 6.14 -6.23 8.74
C TYR A 103 6.93 -7.50 9.10
N LEU A 104 7.04 -8.46 8.17
CA LEU A 104 7.78 -9.71 8.42
C LEU A 104 9.26 -9.46 8.70
N THR A 105 9.86 -8.46 8.04
CA THR A 105 11.24 -8.04 8.30
C THR A 105 11.37 -7.42 9.68
N ALA A 106 10.48 -6.48 10.03
CA ALA A 106 10.47 -5.82 11.34
C ALA A 106 10.20 -6.79 12.50
N ALA A 107 9.36 -7.80 12.28
CA ALA A 107 9.07 -8.86 13.24
C ALA A 107 10.21 -9.90 13.36
N GLY A 108 11.28 -9.77 12.54
CA GLY A 108 12.45 -10.66 12.59
C GLY A 108 12.29 -11.98 11.84
N TYR A 109 11.16 -12.23 11.17
CA TYR A 109 10.94 -13.46 10.40
C TYR A 109 11.80 -13.56 9.13
N LEU A 110 12.21 -12.42 8.58
CA LEU A 110 13.09 -12.35 7.40
C LEU A 110 14.53 -11.91 7.74
N ALA A 111 14.80 -11.55 8.99
CA ALA A 111 16.11 -11.10 9.45
C ALA A 111 16.86 -12.22 10.20
N SER A 112 16.98 -13.41 9.60
CA SER A 112 17.61 -14.56 10.25
C SER A 112 19.06 -14.83 9.85
N ASP A 113 19.57 -14.29 8.73
CA ASP A 113 20.80 -14.87 8.17
C ASP A 113 22.07 -14.05 8.49
N ALA A 114 22.00 -12.71 8.44
CA ALA A 114 23.18 -11.87 8.69
C ALA A 114 23.55 -11.78 10.19
N SER A 115 22.55 -11.73 11.07
CA SER A 115 22.73 -11.62 12.52
C SER A 115 23.16 -12.95 13.15
N ALA A 116 22.71 -14.08 12.60
CA ALA A 116 23.13 -15.42 13.03
C ALA A 116 24.60 -15.68 12.68
N VAL A 117 25.02 -15.37 11.44
CA VAL A 117 26.42 -15.53 11.01
C VAL A 117 27.36 -14.61 11.78
N LEU A 118 26.96 -13.36 12.05
CA LEU A 118 27.74 -12.44 12.89
C LEU A 118 27.79 -12.88 14.36
N ARG A 119 26.69 -13.40 14.92
CA ARG A 119 26.68 -13.97 16.28
C ARG A 119 27.58 -15.19 16.40
N ASP A 120 27.53 -16.10 15.43
CA ASP A 120 28.40 -17.28 15.39
C ASP A 120 29.87 -16.89 15.23
N SER A 121 30.17 -15.87 14.41
CA SER A 121 31.54 -15.36 14.24
C SER A 121 32.08 -14.72 15.52
N ILE A 122 31.26 -13.95 16.24
CA ILE A 122 31.65 -13.35 17.53
C ILE A 122 31.80 -14.42 18.60
N HIS A 123 30.92 -15.42 18.63
CA HIS A 123 31.00 -16.54 19.56
C HIS A 123 32.28 -17.37 19.31
N PHE A 124 32.59 -17.71 18.05
CA PHE A 124 33.84 -18.38 17.67
C PHE A 124 35.08 -17.60 18.13
N LEU A 125 35.09 -16.27 17.95
CA LEU A 125 36.19 -15.41 18.43
C LEU A 125 36.30 -15.35 19.95
N GLN A 126 35.21 -15.59 20.69
CA GLN A 126 35.18 -15.58 22.16
C GLN A 126 35.48 -16.96 22.78
N THR A 127 35.09 -18.05 22.13
CA THR A 127 35.26 -19.42 22.66
C THR A 127 36.49 -20.15 22.13
N GLY A 128 37.09 -19.69 21.01
CA GLY A 128 38.35 -20.24 20.50
C GLY A 128 38.31 -21.72 20.07
N ILE A 129 37.10 -22.27 19.90
CA ILE A 129 36.80 -23.58 19.33
C ILE A 129 35.71 -23.36 18.29
#